data_AF-A0A1M5Y4V2-F1
#
_entry.id   AF-A0A1M5Y4V2-F1
#
_cell.length_a   1.000
_cell.length_b   1.000
_cell.length_c   1.000
_cell.angle_alpha   90.00
_cell.angle_beta   90.00
_cell.angle_gamma   90.00
#
_symmetry.space_group_name_H-M   'P 1'
#
loop_
_entity.id
_entity.type
_entity.pdbx_description
1 polymer ?
#
loop_
_entity_poly.entity_id
_entity_poly.type
_entity_poly.pdbx_seq_one_letter_code
_entity_poly.pdbx_strand_id
1 'polypeptide(L)' 'MGNEKPASLSPKVERRIEEIEGMNLDEVQALTARMMSEILKGDVTTREARAIDRAVGRRLKAIEQELRAGA' A
#
# COMPACT_ATOMS: atom_id res chain seq x y z
N MET A 1 -30.45 -15.02 -4.28
CA MET A 1 -29.68 -13.80 -3.94
C MET A 1 -28.23 -14.22 -3.85
N GLY A 2 -27.44 -13.95 -4.90
CA GLY A 2 -26.05 -14.39 -4.95
C GLY A 2 -25.21 -13.58 -3.96
N ASN A 3 -24.47 -14.24 -3.10
CA ASN A 3 -23.39 -13.61 -2.35
C ASN A 3 -22.38 -13.07 -3.38
N GLU A 4 -22.44 -11.77 -3.67
CA GLU A 4 -21.35 -11.09 -4.35
C GLU A 4 -20.11 -11.30 -3.48
N LYS A 5 -19.20 -12.15 -3.95
CA LYS A 5 -17.85 -12.21 -3.39
C LYS A 5 -17.33 -10.78 -3.36
N PRO A 6 -16.80 -10.28 -2.22
CA PRO A 6 -16.25 -8.94 -2.16
C PRO A 6 -15.21 -8.84 -3.29
N ALA A 7 -15.42 -7.93 -4.24
CA ALA A 7 -14.56 -7.80 -5.40
C ALA A 7 -13.09 -7.82 -4.94
N SER A 8 -12.35 -8.83 -5.36
CA SER A 8 -10.94 -8.99 -5.05
C SER A 8 -10.18 -7.74 -5.51
N LEU A 9 -9.08 -7.42 -4.82
CA LEU A 9 -8.22 -6.32 -5.26
C LEU A 9 -7.75 -6.60 -6.69
N SER A 10 -7.45 -5.55 -7.47
CA SER A 10 -6.82 -5.80 -8.76
C SER A 10 -5.45 -6.47 -8.55
N PRO A 11 -5.04 -7.41 -9.42
CA PRO A 11 -3.72 -8.05 -9.31
C PRO A 11 -2.57 -7.05 -9.29
N LYS A 12 -2.75 -5.88 -9.94
CA LYS A 12 -1.81 -4.77 -9.89
C LYS A 12 -1.62 -4.23 -8.48
N VAL A 13 -2.70 -4.10 -7.72
CA VAL A 13 -2.68 -3.62 -6.33
C VAL A 13 -2.13 -4.69 -5.39
N GLU A 14 -2.47 -5.96 -5.61
CA GLU A 14 -1.91 -7.07 -4.83
C GLU A 14 -0.38 -7.13 -4.96
N ARG A 15 0.14 -7.12 -6.19
CA ARG A 15 1.58 -7.07 -6.44
C ARG A 15 2.24 -5.86 -5.80
N ARG A 16 1.60 -4.69 -5.88
CA ARG A 16 2.15 -3.47 -5.28
C ARG A 16 2.21 -3.56 -3.75
N ILE A 17 1.24 -4.23 -3.11
CA ILE A 17 1.27 -4.47 -1.66
C ILE A 17 2.49 -5.33 -1.29
N GLU A 18 2.80 -6.36 -2.07
CA GLU A 18 4.01 -7.18 -1.87
C GLU A 18 5.28 -6.35 -2.06
N GLU A 19 5.34 -5.49 -3.08
CA GLU A 19 6.49 -4.61 -3.33
C GLU A 19 6.73 -3.64 -2.15
N ILE A 20 5.67 -3.13 -1.51
CA ILE A 20 5.77 -2.23 -0.36
C ILE A 20 6.50 -2.87 0.83
N GLU A 21 6.40 -4.19 1.00
CA GLU A 21 7.04 -4.89 2.13
C GLU A 21 8.57 -4.84 2.07
N GLY A 22 9.15 -4.66 0.87
CA GLY A 22 10.59 -4.51 0.67
C GLY A 22 11.10 -3.08 0.62
N MET A 23 10.22 -2.07 0.64
CA MET A 23 10.61 -0.68 0.42
C MET A 23 11.37 -0.08 1.61
N ASN A 24 12.33 0.79 1.35
CA ASN A 24 12.92 1.66 2.37
C ASN A 24 12.05 2.91 2.63
N LEU A 25 12.45 3.75 3.60
CA LEU A 25 11.66 4.91 4.00
C LEU A 25 11.46 5.93 2.86
N ASP A 26 12.50 6.19 2.07
CA ASP A 26 12.45 7.14 0.95
C ASP A 26 11.51 6.65 -0.15
N GLU A 27 11.54 5.34 -0.44
CA GLU A 27 10.64 4.70 -1.40
C GLU A 27 9.18 4.76 -0.93
N VAL A 28 8.92 4.54 0.36
CA VAL A 28 7.58 4.67 0.95
C VAL A 28 7.08 6.13 0.87
N GLN A 29 7.95 7.11 1.10
CA GLN A 29 7.61 8.53 0.97
C GLN A 29 7.27 8.89 -0.49
N ALA A 30 8.08 8.42 -1.45
CA ALA A 30 7.83 8.66 -2.87
C ALA A 30 6.52 8.01 -3.34
N LEU A 31 6.20 6.82 -2.83
CA LEU A 31 4.96 6.12 -3.09
C LEU A 31 3.75 6.91 -2.58
N THR A 32 3.77 7.34 -1.32
CA THR A 32 2.66 8.06 -0.70
C THR A 32 2.37 9.40 -1.39
N ALA A 33 3.42 10.11 -1.82
CA ALA A 33 3.27 11.35 -2.60
C ALA A 33 2.55 11.15 -3.94
N ARG A 34 2.77 10.01 -4.62
CA ARG A 34 2.14 9.69 -5.91
C ARG A 34 0.70 9.18 -5.78
N MET A 35 0.37 8.57 -4.65
CA MET A 35 -0.93 7.91 -4.44
C MET A 35 -2.12 8.86 -4.57
N MET A 36 -1.98 10.11 -4.09
CA MET A 36 -3.03 11.12 -4.27
C MET A 36 -3.31 11.41 -5.76
N SER A 37 -2.28 11.46 -6.60
CA SER A 37 -2.49 11.68 -8.03
C SER A 37 -3.19 10.50 -8.71
N GLU A 38 -2.91 9.27 -8.30
CA GLU A 38 -3.52 8.06 -8.88
C GLU A 38 -5.00 7.95 -8.51
N ILE A 39 -5.37 8.31 -7.28
CA ILE A 39 -6.77 8.38 -6.84
C ILE A 39 -7.52 9.44 -7.66
N LEU A 40 -6.94 10.64 -7.83
CA LEU A 40 -7.56 11.73 -8.60
C LEU A 40 -7.74 11.37 -10.08
N LYS A 41 -6.85 10.56 -10.65
CA LYS A 41 -6.95 10.07 -12.03
C LYS A 41 -7.91 8.88 -12.18
N GLY A 42 -8.38 8.30 -11.07
CA GLY A 42 -9.19 7.10 -11.09
C GLY A 42 -8.42 5.82 -11.41
N ASP A 43 -7.08 5.85 -11.35
CA ASP A 43 -6.20 4.70 -11.61
C ASP A 43 -6.31 3.64 -10.50
N VAL A 44 -6.81 4.06 -9.33
CA VAL A 44 -6.96 3.24 -8.12
C VAL A 44 -8.28 3.62 -7.45
N THR A 45 -9.08 2.62 -7.08
CA THR A 45 -10.32 2.84 -6.33
C THR A 45 -10.03 3.24 -4.88
N THR A 46 -10.99 3.87 -4.20
CA THR A 46 -10.87 4.18 -2.75
C THR A 46 -10.58 2.93 -1.91
N ARG A 47 -11.09 1.77 -2.32
CA ARG A 47 -10.85 0.48 -1.62
C ARG A 47 -9.41 0.03 -1.76
N GLU A 48 -8.87 0.09 -2.96
CA GLU A 48 -7.49 -0.26 -3.26
C GLU A 48 -6.53 0.74 -2.63
N ALA A 49 -6.83 2.03 -2.66
CA ALA A 49 -6.05 3.06 -1.98
C ALA A 49 -5.95 2.77 -0.48
N ARG A 50 -7.07 2.40 0.18
CA ARG A 50 -7.07 1.96 1.59
C ARG A 50 -6.26 0.69 1.82
N ALA A 51 -6.20 -0.23 0.85
CA ALA A 51 -5.40 -1.44 0.98
C ALA A 51 -3.89 -1.13 0.89
N ILE A 52 -3.51 -0.26 -0.04
CA ILE A 52 -2.14 0.26 -0.18
C ILE A 52 -1.72 1.03 1.07
N ASP A 53 -2.57 1.93 1.58
CA ASP A 53 -2.32 2.70 2.81
C ASP A 53 -2.06 1.80 4.02
N ARG A 54 -2.85 0.73 4.19
CA ARG A 54 -2.60 -0.28 5.23
C ARG A 54 -1.26 -1.00 5.05
N ALA A 55 -0.85 -1.27 3.82
CA ALA A 55 0.45 -1.89 3.54
C ALA A 55 1.60 -0.94 3.89
N VAL A 56 1.49 0.34 3.51
CA VAL A 56 2.43 1.39 3.89
C VAL A 56 2.57 1.49 5.41
N GLY A 57 1.46 1.53 6.14
CA GLY A 57 1.49 1.59 7.60
C GLY A 57 2.19 0.39 8.24
N ARG A 58 2.00 -0.83 7.71
CA ARG A 58 2.73 -2.02 8.16
C ARG A 58 4.22 -1.89 7.89
N ARG A 59 4.61 -1.42 6.70
CA ARG A 59 6.03 -1.26 6.36
C ARG A 59 6.71 -0.20 7.21
N LEU A 60 6.09 0.95 7.43
CA LEU A 60 6.64 2.00 8.30
C LEU A 60 6.90 1.48 9.72
N LYS A 61 5.99 0.69 10.27
CA LYS A 61 6.18 0.04 11.57
C LYS A 61 7.35 -0.95 11.56
N ALA A 62 7.53 -1.71 10.48
CA ALA A 62 8.66 -2.61 10.35
C ALA A 62 9.99 -1.84 10.25
N ILE A 63 10.04 -0.75 9.48
CA ILE A 63 11.21 0.15 9.42
C ILE A 63 11.54 0.70 10.81
N GLU A 64 10.55 1.19 11.55
CA GLU A 64 10.73 1.68 12.92
C GLU A 64 11.35 0.61 13.83
N GLN A 65 10.89 -0.64 13.72
CA GLN A 65 11.43 -1.77 14.47
C GLN A 65 12.86 -2.14 14.05
N GLU A 66 13.16 -2.14 12.75
CA GLU A 66 14.51 -2.37 12.21
C GLU A 66 15.49 -1.32 12.75
N LEU A 67 15.10 -0.04 12.71
CA LEU A 67 15.90 1.06 13.25
C LEU A 67 16.12 0.94 14.75
N ARG A 68 15.10 0.53 15.50
CA ARG A 68 15.20 0.32 16.95
C ARG A 68 16.04 -0.91 17.33
N ALA A 69 16.03 -1.95 16.51
CA ALA A 69 16.84 -3.16 16.73
C ALA A 69 18.30 -2.97 16.32
N GLY A 70 18.58 -2.02 15.42
CA GLY A 70 19.93 -1.63 15.00
C GLY A 70 20.58 -0.51 15.83
N ALA A 71 19.88 0.04 16.83
CA ALA A 71 20.36 1.06 17.77
C ALA A 71 20.73 0.42 19.12
#